data_AF-A0A967E2E4-F1
#
_entry.id   AF-A0A967E2E4-F1
#
_cell.length_a   1.000
_cell.length_b   1.000
_cell.length_c   1.000
_cell.angle_alpha   90.00
_cell.angle_beta   90.00
_cell.angle_gamma   90.00
#
_symmetry.space_group_name_H-M   'P 1'
#
loop_
_entity.id
_entity.type
_entity.pdbx_description
1 polymer ?
#
loop_
_entity_poly.entity_id
_entity_poly.type
_entity_poly.pdbx_seq_one_letter_code
_entity_poly.pdbx_strand_id
1 'polypeptide(L)'
;MGSIGSIMTASFSIITLFKLVVPLVVIVVSNTAVNSCEFPILHVSAANGPMRPFVDASVETKESGAKFVLVLLEDVAKVDDIELLNLVKLEVTDILERAGFTRGQFAFAECARICSPT
;
A
#
# COMPACT_ATOMS: atom_id res chain seq x y z
N MET A 1 32.28 -6.74 -57.33
CA MET A 1 31.58 -6.96 -56.04
C MET A 1 30.44 -5.94 -56.02
N GLY A 2 29.29 -6.10 -56.68
CA GLY A 2 28.35 -7.22 -56.71
C GLY A 2 27.62 -7.31 -55.36
N SER A 3 26.30 -7.26 -55.20
CA SER A 3 25.12 -7.02 -56.04
C SER A 3 23.90 -7.11 -55.07
N ILE A 4 22.75 -6.50 -55.40
CA ILE A 4 21.34 -6.86 -55.02
C ILE A 4 20.93 -7.08 -53.54
N GLY A 5 19.73 -6.59 -53.20
CA GLY A 5 18.90 -7.31 -52.21
C GLY A 5 17.79 -6.54 -51.50
N SER A 6 16.78 -6.03 -52.22
CA SER A 6 15.42 -5.92 -51.65
C SER A 6 14.91 -7.30 -51.27
N ILE A 7 14.32 -7.47 -50.08
CA ILE A 7 13.30 -8.50 -49.84
C ILE A 7 12.17 -7.90 -49.00
N MET A 8 11.12 -7.52 -49.72
CA MET A 8 9.76 -7.35 -49.25
C MET A 8 9.11 -8.74 -49.09
N THR A 9 7.98 -8.79 -48.38
CA THR A 9 7.00 -9.90 -48.26
C THR A 9 7.30 -10.95 -47.18
N ALA A 10 6.34 -11.53 -46.48
CA ALA A 10 4.94 -11.27 -46.16
C ALA A 10 4.54 -12.41 -45.20
N SER A 11 3.66 -12.16 -44.23
CA SER A 11 2.72 -13.18 -43.76
C SER A 11 1.59 -12.53 -42.99
N PHE A 12 0.45 -12.46 -43.69
CA PHE A 12 -0.87 -12.27 -43.14
C PHE A 12 -1.24 -13.50 -42.29
N SER A 13 -1.89 -13.27 -41.15
CA SER A 13 -3.00 -14.13 -40.72
C SER A 13 -3.99 -13.34 -39.87
N ILE A 14 -5.22 -13.36 -40.36
CA ILE A 14 -6.44 -12.78 -39.84
C ILE A 14 -7.13 -13.85 -39.00
N ILE A 15 -7.40 -13.58 -37.71
CA ILE A 15 -8.51 -14.16 -36.94
C ILE A 15 -8.94 -13.07 -35.94
N THR A 16 -9.92 -12.21 -36.25
CA THR A 16 -11.37 -12.44 -36.27
C THR A 16 -11.95 -12.66 -34.87
N LEU A 17 -12.65 -11.62 -34.40
CA LEU A 17 -13.75 -11.60 -33.43
C LEU A 17 -13.58 -12.34 -32.09
N PHE A 18 -13.26 -11.55 -31.05
CA PHE A 18 -13.97 -11.65 -29.78
C PHE A 18 -14.43 -10.25 -29.36
N LYS A 19 -15.59 -9.84 -29.90
CA LYS A 19 -16.45 -8.87 -29.23
C LYS A 19 -17.07 -9.60 -28.04
N LEU A 20 -16.70 -9.24 -26.81
CA LEU A 20 -17.65 -9.21 -25.69
C LEU A 20 -17.03 -8.46 -24.50
N VAL A 21 -17.53 -7.24 -24.27
CA VAL A 21 -17.84 -6.65 -22.96
C VAL A 21 -16.80 -6.85 -21.83
N VAL A 22 -15.91 -5.88 -21.61
CA VAL A 22 -15.55 -5.39 -20.27
C VAL A 22 -15.18 -3.91 -20.36
N PRO A 23 -15.84 -3.01 -19.61
CA PRO A 23 -15.60 -1.57 -19.71
C PRO A 23 -14.30 -1.16 -19.01
N LEU A 24 -13.51 -0.35 -19.72
CA LEU A 24 -12.80 0.83 -19.21
C LEU A 24 -12.25 0.73 -17.77
N VAL A 25 -11.25 -0.12 -17.55
CA VAL A 25 -10.38 0.01 -16.37
C VAL A 25 -9.44 1.18 -16.65
N VAL A 26 -9.80 2.37 -16.16
CA VAL A 26 -8.89 3.50 -16.06
C VAL A 26 -7.87 3.15 -14.97
N ILE A 27 -6.78 2.50 -15.34
CA ILE A 27 -5.60 2.42 -14.47
C ILE A 27 -4.91 3.77 -14.59
N VAL A 28 -5.22 4.70 -13.68
CA VAL A 28 -4.34 5.84 -13.44
C VAL A 28 -3.07 5.28 -12.80
N VAL A 29 -2.06 5.00 -13.62
CA VAL A 29 -0.70 4.75 -13.14
C VAL A 29 -0.11 6.10 -12.74
N SER A 30 -0.33 6.53 -11.50
CA SER A 30 0.40 7.65 -10.92
C SER A 30 1.82 7.19 -10.61
N ASN A 31 2.71 7.35 -11.59
CA ASN A 31 4.14 7.19 -11.39
C ASN A 31 4.69 8.49 -10.79
N THR A 32 4.68 8.60 -9.46
CA THR A 32 5.37 9.67 -8.73
C THR A 32 6.58 9.08 -8.04
N ALA A 33 7.74 9.15 -8.71
CA ALA A 33 9.02 8.96 -8.06
C ALA A 33 9.28 10.18 -7.15
N VAL A 34 8.96 10.06 -5.87
CA VAL A 34 9.42 10.99 -4.83
C VAL A 34 10.65 10.34 -4.21
N ASN A 35 11.78 11.05 -4.19
CA ASN A 35 12.89 10.72 -3.29
C ASN A 35 12.44 11.07 -1.86
N SER A 36 11.58 10.24 -1.29
CA SER A 36 11.10 10.35 0.08
C SER A 36 11.89 9.36 0.94
N CYS A 37 12.18 9.71 2.19
CA CYS A 37 12.51 8.67 3.17
C CYS A 37 11.33 7.69 3.17
N GLU A 38 11.50 6.55 2.48
CA GLU A 38 10.44 5.61 2.18
C GLU A 38 10.28 4.68 3.39
N PHE A 39 9.79 5.24 4.50
CA PHE A 39 9.37 4.42 5.61
C PHE A 39 8.00 3.81 5.27
N PRO A 40 7.79 2.53 5.56
CA PRO A 40 6.50 1.90 5.39
C PRO A 40 5.45 2.59 6.26
N ILE A 41 4.24 2.68 5.72
CA ILE A 41 3.08 3.25 6.39
C ILE A 41 2.07 2.14 6.60
N LEU A 42 1.66 1.92 7.86
CA LEU A 42 0.62 0.96 8.21
C LEU A 42 -0.64 1.70 8.61
N HIS A 43 -1.75 1.38 7.94
CA HIS A 43 -3.05 1.98 8.21
C HIS A 43 -3.83 1.11 9.19
N VAL A 44 -4.46 1.75 10.17
CA VAL A 44 -5.37 1.09 11.11
C VAL A 44 -6.59 1.99 11.35
N SER A 45 -7.79 1.42 11.29
CA SER A 45 -9.01 2.15 11.64
C SER A 45 -9.14 2.21 13.15
N ALA A 46 -9.17 3.41 13.72
CA ALA A 46 -9.36 3.61 15.16
C ALA A 46 -10.70 3.05 15.65
N ALA A 47 -11.72 3.03 14.79
CA ALA A 47 -13.05 2.51 15.11
C ALA A 47 -13.10 0.97 15.17
N ASN A 48 -12.25 0.28 14.40
CA ASN A 48 -12.26 -1.18 14.29
C ASN A 48 -11.09 -1.86 15.02
N GLY A 49 -10.05 -1.09 15.36
CA GLY A 49 -8.80 -1.62 15.91
C GLY A 49 -7.96 -2.37 14.87
N PRO A 50 -6.83 -2.96 15.30
CA PRO A 50 -5.97 -3.74 14.42
C PRO A 50 -6.60 -5.09 14.07
N MET A 51 -6.71 -5.38 12.77
CA MET A 51 -7.24 -6.66 12.26
C MET A 51 -6.11 -7.61 11.84
N ARG A 52 -6.42 -8.88 11.55
CA ARG A 52 -5.42 -9.87 11.05
C ARG A 52 -4.53 -9.35 9.90
N PRO A 53 -5.05 -8.64 8.88
CA PRO A 53 -4.20 -8.07 7.83
C PRO A 53 -3.16 -7.07 8.34
N PHE A 54 -3.46 -6.33 9.41
CA PHE A 54 -2.48 -5.42 10.04
C PHE A 54 -1.36 -6.21 10.71
N VAL A 55 -1.68 -7.32 11.38
CA VAL A 55 -0.69 -8.20 12.01
C VAL A 55 0.25 -8.78 10.94
N ASP A 56 -0.31 -9.34 9.87
CA ASP A 56 0.50 -9.93 8.79
C ASP A 56 1.38 -8.85 8.13
N ALA A 57 0.83 -7.68 7.82
CA ALA A 57 1.58 -6.55 7.29
C ALA A 57 2.69 -6.06 8.24
N SER A 58 2.49 -6.10 9.56
CA SER A 58 3.52 -5.71 10.53
C SER A 58 4.73 -6.65 10.51
N VAL A 59 4.49 -7.95 10.34
CA VAL A 59 5.54 -8.98 10.23
C VAL A 59 6.27 -8.82 8.90
N GLU A 60 5.53 -8.75 7.78
CA GLU A 60 6.11 -8.53 6.45
C GLU A 60 6.97 -7.25 6.41
N THR A 61 6.48 -6.18 7.04
CA THR A 61 7.21 -4.91 7.13
C THR A 61 8.51 -5.08 7.90
N LYS A 62 8.52 -5.85 9.01
CA LYS A 62 9.76 -6.13 9.73
C LYS A 62 10.72 -6.97 8.88
N GLU A 63 10.22 -8.01 8.24
CA GLU A 63 11.01 -8.94 7.41
C GLU A 63 11.61 -8.25 6.19
N SER A 64 10.94 -7.22 5.65
CA SER A 64 11.50 -6.35 4.60
C SER A 64 12.73 -5.56 5.02
N GLY A 65 13.02 -5.49 6.33
CA GLY A 65 14.17 -4.80 6.90
C GLY A 65 13.90 -3.36 7.35
N ALA A 66 12.63 -2.94 7.38
CA ALA A 66 12.23 -1.61 7.82
C ALA A 66 12.79 -1.25 9.21
N LYS A 67 13.47 -0.10 9.30
CA LYS A 67 14.04 0.40 10.56
C LYS A 67 13.07 1.26 11.35
N PHE A 68 12.11 1.86 10.65
CA PHE A 68 11.09 2.74 11.18
C PHE A 68 9.78 2.52 10.42
N VAL A 69 8.63 2.66 11.09
CA VAL A 69 7.29 2.56 10.47
C VAL A 69 6.39 3.67 10.99
N LEU A 70 5.61 4.29 10.11
CA LEU A 70 4.57 5.24 10.52
C LEU A 70 3.23 4.50 10.58
N VAL A 71 2.52 4.62 11.70
CA VAL A 71 1.17 4.08 11.84
C VAL A 71 0.17 5.22 11.68
N LEU A 72 -0.77 5.08 10.75
CA LEU A 72 -1.87 6.00 10.55
C LEU A 72 -3.14 5.45 11.20
N LEU A 73 -3.57 6.09 12.29
CA LEU A 73 -4.88 5.87 12.90
C LEU A 73 -5.92 6.69 12.14
N GLU A 74 -6.71 6.00 11.33
CA GLU A 74 -7.82 6.55 10.55
C GLU A 74 -9.12 6.52 11.36
N ASP A 75 -10.18 7.17 10.84
CA ASP A 75 -11.51 7.15 11.44
C ASP A 75 -11.57 7.64 12.90
N VAL A 76 -10.62 8.47 13.35
CA VAL A 76 -10.58 8.95 14.74
C VAL A 76 -11.87 9.70 15.11
N ALA A 77 -12.49 10.41 14.16
CA ALA A 77 -13.76 11.10 14.41
C ALA A 77 -14.97 10.17 14.58
N LYS A 78 -14.83 8.85 14.38
CA LYS A 78 -15.86 7.85 14.72
C LYS A 78 -15.71 7.32 16.15
N VAL A 79 -14.62 7.67 16.84
CA VAL A 79 -14.33 7.28 18.22
C VAL A 79 -14.36 8.52 19.10
N ASP A 80 -15.46 8.71 19.82
CA ASP A 80 -15.66 9.90 20.65
C ASP A 80 -14.85 9.87 21.96
N ASP A 81 -14.40 8.68 22.38
CA ASP A 81 -13.70 8.46 23.66
C ASP A 81 -12.18 8.31 23.47
N ILE A 82 -11.42 9.19 24.13
CA ILE A 82 -9.96 9.21 24.10
C ILE A 82 -9.34 7.96 24.75
N GLU A 83 -10.02 7.35 25.73
CA GLU A 83 -9.53 6.13 26.37
C GLU A 83 -9.56 4.96 25.38
N LEU A 84 -10.61 4.86 24.55
CA LEU A 84 -10.70 3.85 23.50
C LEU A 84 -9.61 4.02 22.44
N LEU A 85 -9.29 5.26 22.05
CA LEU A 85 -8.18 5.54 21.14
C LEU A 85 -6.84 5.09 21.72
N ASN A 86 -6.62 5.31 23.01
CA ASN A 86 -5.41 4.88 23.68
C ASN A 86 -5.31 3.35 23.78
N LEU A 87 -6.42 2.65 23.99
CA LEU A 87 -6.45 1.18 23.95
C LEU A 87 -6.06 0.64 22.57
N VAL A 88 -6.58 1.23 21.49
CA VAL A 88 -6.20 0.85 20.13
C VAL A 88 -4.70 1.07 19.91
N LYS A 89 -4.14 2.20 20.34
CA LYS A 89 -2.69 2.45 20.24
C LYS A 89 -1.87 1.44 21.04
N LEU A 90 -2.33 1.05 22.23
CA LEU A 90 -1.67 0.02 23.05
C LEU A 90 -1.69 -1.34 22.36
N GLU A 91 -2.81 -1.73 21.76
CA GLU A 91 -2.92 -2.99 21.02
C GLU A 91 -2.00 -2.98 19.79
N VAL A 92 -1.97 -1.89 19.03
CA VAL A 92 -1.06 -1.73 17.89
C VAL A 92 0.41 -1.77 18.35
N THR A 93 0.73 -1.11 19.47
CA THR A 93 2.07 -1.13 20.06
C THR A 93 2.50 -2.57 20.38
N ASP A 94 1.64 -3.35 21.03
CA ASP A 94 1.92 -4.75 21.36
C ASP A 94 2.10 -5.62 20.11
N ILE A 95 1.29 -5.42 19.06
CA ILE A 95 1.45 -6.12 17.78
C ILE A 95 2.81 -5.79 17.15
N LEU A 96 3.19 -4.52 17.09
CA LEU A 96 4.47 -4.08 16.53
C LEU A 96 5.67 -4.60 17.36
N GLU A 97 5.55 -4.61 18.69
CA GLU A 97 6.56 -5.20 19.57
C GLU A 97 6.70 -6.71 19.34
N ARG A 98 5.57 -7.44 19.18
CA ARG A 98 5.58 -8.86 18.81
C ARG A 98 6.16 -9.13 17.42
N ALA A 99 5.96 -8.22 16.47
CA ALA A 99 6.61 -8.25 15.16
C ALA A 99 8.11 -7.89 15.22
N GLY A 100 8.62 -7.41 16.35
CA GLY A 100 10.04 -7.12 16.57
C GLY A 100 10.44 -5.65 16.37
N PHE A 101 9.49 -4.71 16.33
CA PHE A 101 9.77 -3.28 16.44
C PHE A 101 9.95 -2.86 17.91
N THR A 102 10.71 -1.81 18.14
CA THR A 102 10.82 -1.17 19.46
C THR A 102 10.10 0.17 19.47
N ARG A 103 9.75 0.73 20.63
CA ARG A 103 8.98 1.99 20.75
C ARG A 103 9.63 3.23 20.11
N GLY A 104 10.92 3.18 19.78
CA GLY A 104 11.61 4.24 19.03
C GLY A 104 11.59 4.04 17.51
N GLN A 105 11.02 2.94 17.03
CA GLN A 105 11.00 2.54 15.63
C GLN A 105 9.61 2.66 15.00
N PHE A 106 8.65 3.25 15.71
CA PHE A 106 7.37 3.61 15.14
C PHE A 106 6.83 4.88 15.76
N ALA A 107 5.98 5.56 15.01
CA ALA A 107 5.21 6.69 15.47
C ALA A 107 3.76 6.56 15.03
N PHE A 108 2.87 7.21 15.76
CA PHE A 108 1.46 7.31 15.40
C PHE A 108 1.16 8.67 14.82
N ALA A 109 0.38 8.72 13.75
CA ALA A 109 -0.32 9.92 13.31
C ALA A 109 -1.82 9.62 13.21
N GLU A 110 -2.63 10.61 13.55
CA GLU A 110 -4.07 10.49 13.65
C GLU A 110 -4.77 11.29 12.56
N CYS A 111 -5.82 10.72 11.97
CA CYS A 111 -6.64 11.36 10.96
C CYS A 111 -8.11 11.23 11.33
N ALA A 112 -8.85 12.33 11.21
CA ALA A 112 -10.28 12.36 11.52
C ALA A 112 -11.11 11.38 10.69
N ARG A 113 -10.76 11.16 9.40
CA ARG A 113 -11.46 10.23 8.51
C ARG A 113 -10.51 9.30 7.76
N ILE A 114 -9.83 9.79 6.73
CA ILE A 114 -8.86 9.01 5.94
C ILE A 114 -7.61 9.87 5.78
N CYS A 115 -6.43 9.28 5.93
CA CYS A 115 -5.18 9.97 5.66
C CYS A 115 -4.92 9.91 4.14
N SER A 116 -5.11 11.04 3.44
CA SER A 116 -4.79 11.12 2.01
C SER A 116 -3.30 11.33 1.80
N PRO A 117 -2.65 10.67 0.83
CA PRO A 117 -1.37 11.12 0.33
C PRO A 117 -1.62 12.41 -0.48
N THR A 118 -1.25 13.56 0.08
CA THR A 118 -1.17 14.83 -0.65
C THR A 118 0.17 14.94 -1.36
#